data_AF-A0A563W2F0-F1
#
_entry.id   AF-A0A563W2F0-F1
#
_cell.length_a   1.000
_cell.length_b   1.000
_cell.length_c   1.000
_cell.angle_alpha   90.00
_cell.angle_beta   90.00
_cell.angle_gamma   90.00
#
_symmetry.space_group_name_H-M   'P 1'
#
loop_
_entity.id
_entity.type
_entity.pdbx_description
1 polymer ?
#
loop_
_entity_poly.entity_id
_entity_poly.type
_entity_poly.pdbx_seq_one_letter_code
_entity_poly.pdbx_strand_id
1 'polypeptide(L)'
;MKILSNQQINYCNLTRQTEQGLEYLPGVSYESKLHLKNAFFGLEQKQEALEYCRQKFLNSRGETSYLLVEDPTGFTIWQEDKQVNISDSNQDRDIVSQIDLKDLVSKMRNIGGVQIKDRRYNLKFYSKCFVGNEAVAWMKSELNLSTGQAIRLGQRLIDEKIIHHVVDRQKFADKFLFYRFYWDEI
;
A
#
# COMPACT_ATOMS: atom_id res chain seq x y z
N MET A 1 -11.70 -27.65 -8.57
CA MET A 1 -11.25 -26.77 -9.68
C MET A 1 -12.37 -25.82 -10.05
N LYS A 2 -12.08 -24.53 -10.29
CA LYS A 2 -13.03 -23.56 -10.81
C LYS A 2 -12.49 -22.89 -12.07
N ILE A 3 -13.38 -22.59 -13.02
CA ILE A 3 -13.07 -21.85 -14.25
C ILE A 3 -13.67 -20.45 -14.08
N LEU A 4 -12.86 -19.43 -14.29
CA LEU A 4 -13.20 -18.03 -14.01
C LEU A 4 -12.72 -17.14 -15.16
N SER A 5 -13.37 -16.00 -15.35
CA SER A 5 -12.83 -14.89 -16.12
C SER A 5 -11.86 -14.06 -15.28
N ASN A 6 -10.90 -13.39 -15.91
CA ASN A 6 -10.00 -12.41 -15.29
C ASN A 6 -10.73 -11.30 -14.47
N GLN A 7 -12.01 -11.03 -14.74
CA GLN A 7 -12.82 -10.07 -13.98
C GLN A 7 -13.39 -10.63 -12.67
N GLN A 8 -13.35 -11.95 -12.47
CA GLN A 8 -13.94 -12.62 -11.30
C GLN A 8 -12.93 -12.87 -10.17
N ILE A 9 -11.68 -12.45 -10.34
CA ILE A 9 -10.59 -12.63 -9.38
C ILE A 9 -9.96 -11.29 -9.03
N ASN A 10 -9.35 -11.21 -7.85
CA ASN A 10 -8.64 -10.01 -7.42
C ASN A 10 -7.14 -10.25 -7.52
N TYR A 11 -6.47 -9.54 -8.42
CA TYR A 11 -5.02 -9.56 -8.50
C TYR A 11 -4.40 -8.86 -7.28
N CYS A 12 -3.41 -9.48 -6.67
CA CYS A 12 -2.73 -8.97 -5.49
C CYS A 12 -1.26 -9.35 -5.49
N ASN A 13 -0.44 -8.56 -4.81
CA ASN A 13 0.92 -8.95 -4.49
C ASN A 13 0.89 -9.83 -3.24
N LEU A 14 1.67 -10.90 -3.23
CA LEU A 14 1.80 -11.86 -2.15
C LEU A 14 3.23 -11.85 -1.62
N THR A 15 3.41 -12.24 -0.36
CA THR A 15 4.72 -12.42 0.27
C THR A 15 4.90 -13.82 0.83
N ARG A 16 6.13 -14.29 0.81
CA ARG A 16 6.56 -15.57 1.37
C ARG A 16 7.82 -15.39 2.20
N GLN A 17 7.83 -15.95 3.41
CA GLN A 17 9.05 -16.01 4.22
C GLN A 17 9.91 -17.18 3.74
N THR A 18 11.17 -16.89 3.40
CA THR A 18 12.17 -17.89 3.00
C THR A 18 13.39 -17.79 3.90
N GLU A 19 14.29 -18.78 3.87
CA GLU A 19 15.55 -18.75 4.62
C GLU A 19 16.44 -17.54 4.26
N GLN A 20 16.24 -16.96 3.07
CA GLN A 20 17.01 -15.82 2.55
C GLN A 20 16.28 -14.48 2.74
N GLY A 21 15.11 -14.47 3.39
CA GLY A 21 14.31 -13.27 3.65
C GLY A 21 12.90 -13.30 3.04
N LEU A 22 12.29 -12.12 2.94
CA LEU A 22 10.92 -11.94 2.43
C LEU A 22 10.90 -11.86 0.90
N GLU A 23 10.26 -12.83 0.26
CA GLU A 23 10.05 -12.90 -1.19
C GLU A 23 8.70 -12.29 -1.57
N TYR A 24 8.67 -11.49 -2.65
CA TYR A 24 7.45 -10.88 -3.19
C TYR A 24 7.05 -11.57 -4.48
N LEU A 25 5.80 -12.03 -4.56
CA LEU A 25 5.28 -12.85 -5.65
C LEU A 25 3.96 -12.27 -6.18
N PRO A 26 3.75 -12.24 -7.50
CA PRO A 26 2.43 -11.90 -8.05
C PRO A 26 1.44 -13.04 -7.77
N GLY A 27 0.25 -12.67 -7.32
CA GLY A 27 -0.80 -13.62 -6.96
C GLY A 27 -2.21 -13.13 -7.28
N VAL A 28 -3.18 -13.97 -6.96
CA VAL A 28 -4.60 -13.64 -7.00
C VAL A 28 -5.28 -14.11 -5.72
N SER A 29 -6.35 -13.43 -5.34
CA SER A 29 -7.24 -13.85 -4.26
C SER A 29 -8.64 -14.14 -4.80
N TYR A 30 -9.22 -15.24 -4.32
CA TYR A 30 -10.56 -15.69 -4.70
C TYR A 30 -11.16 -16.51 -3.54
N GLU A 31 -12.38 -16.17 -3.11
CA GLU A 31 -13.08 -16.81 -1.98
C GLU A 31 -12.22 -16.91 -0.70
N SER A 32 -11.57 -15.81 -0.33
CA SER A 32 -10.68 -15.73 0.85
C SER A 32 -9.45 -16.65 0.81
N LYS A 33 -9.16 -17.27 -0.34
CA LYS A 33 -7.95 -18.06 -0.58
C LYS A 33 -6.98 -17.32 -1.47
N LEU A 34 -5.69 -17.59 -1.29
CA LEU A 34 -4.60 -16.99 -2.04
C LEU A 34 -3.99 -18.01 -3.00
N HIS A 35 -3.73 -17.57 -4.22
CA HIS A 35 -3.23 -18.43 -5.27
C HIS A 35 -2.04 -17.79 -5.97
N LEU A 36 -1.04 -18.60 -6.27
CA LEU A 36 0.12 -18.23 -7.07
C LEU A 36 0.00 -18.76 -8.50
N LYS A 37 0.64 -18.06 -9.42
CA LYS A 37 0.69 -18.48 -10.82
C LYS A 37 1.43 -19.81 -10.91
N ASN A 38 0.76 -20.83 -11.44
CA ASN A 38 1.32 -22.16 -11.64
C ASN A 38 1.75 -22.38 -13.09
N ALA A 39 0.87 -22.07 -14.05
CA ALA A 39 1.14 -22.28 -15.48
C ALA A 39 0.34 -21.29 -16.35
N PHE A 40 0.75 -21.15 -17.60
CA PHE A 40 0.05 -20.35 -18.61
C PHE A 40 0.03 -21.12 -19.93
N PHE A 41 -1.10 -21.03 -20.65
CA PHE A 41 -1.34 -21.68 -21.93
C PHE A 41 -1.89 -20.66 -22.92
N GLY A 42 -1.49 -20.76 -24.19
CA GLY A 42 -1.98 -19.87 -25.25
C GLY A 42 -3.45 -20.11 -25.59
N LEU A 43 -4.03 -19.22 -26.41
CA LEU A 43 -5.45 -19.26 -26.83
C LEU A 43 -5.85 -20.58 -27.51
N GLU A 44 -4.93 -21.18 -28.27
CA GLU A 44 -5.16 -22.46 -28.97
C GLU A 44 -5.08 -23.68 -28.04
N GLN A 45 -4.54 -23.53 -26.83
CA GLN A 45 -4.22 -24.62 -25.90
C GLN A 45 -5.30 -24.81 -24.82
N LYS A 46 -6.56 -24.48 -25.12
CA LYS A 46 -7.65 -24.55 -24.13
C LYS A 46 -7.81 -25.95 -23.53
N GLN A 47 -7.78 -26.99 -24.35
CA GLN A 47 -7.93 -28.38 -23.89
C GLN A 47 -6.76 -28.82 -23.01
N GLU A 48 -5.53 -28.48 -23.40
CA GLU A 48 -4.33 -28.76 -22.60
C GLU A 48 -4.39 -28.10 -21.22
N ALA A 49 -4.86 -26.84 -21.15
CA ALA A 49 -5.01 -26.12 -19.90
C ALA A 49 -6.06 -26.78 -18.97
N LEU A 50 -7.18 -27.25 -19.55
CA LEU A 50 -8.23 -27.96 -18.81
C LEU A 50 -7.73 -29.30 -18.26
N GLU A 51 -7.04 -30.09 -19.10
CA GLU A 51 -6.47 -31.37 -18.72
C GLU A 51 -5.41 -31.22 -17.62
N TYR A 52 -4.49 -30.26 -17.79
CA TYR A 52 -3.46 -29.96 -16.80
C TYR A 52 -4.08 -29.59 -15.45
N CYS A 53 -5.07 -28.68 -15.45
CA CYS A 53 -5.73 -28.22 -14.23
C CYS A 53 -6.49 -29.38 -13.54
N ARG A 54 -7.18 -30.21 -14.32
CA ARG A 54 -7.89 -31.40 -13.83
C ARG A 54 -6.94 -32.40 -13.20
N GLN A 55 -5.82 -32.71 -13.86
CA GLN A 55 -4.83 -33.65 -13.36
C GLN A 55 -4.20 -33.16 -12.05
N LYS A 56 -3.81 -31.89 -11.98
CA LYS A 56 -3.25 -31.30 -10.75
C LYS A 56 -4.24 -31.35 -9.59
N PHE A 57 -5.50 -31.01 -9.83
CA PHE A 57 -6.55 -31.09 -8.81
C PHE A 57 -6.74 -32.53 -8.30
N LEU A 58 -6.81 -33.52 -9.20
CA LEU A 58 -6.92 -34.94 -8.82
C LEU A 58 -5.70 -35.44 -8.04
N ASN A 59 -4.49 -35.06 -8.47
CA ASN A 59 -3.25 -35.44 -7.80
C ASN A 59 -3.15 -34.84 -6.38
N SER A 60 -3.73 -33.66 -6.16
CA SER A 60 -3.83 -33.03 -4.83
C SER A 60 -4.94 -33.63 -3.95
N ARG A 61 -5.66 -34.66 -4.41
CA ARG A 61 -6.83 -35.26 -3.72
C ARG A 61 -7.92 -34.26 -3.35
N GLY A 62 -7.96 -33.10 -4.02
CA GLY A 62 -8.89 -32.01 -3.72
C GLY A 62 -8.51 -31.15 -2.50
N GLU A 63 -7.33 -31.36 -1.90
CA GLU A 63 -6.86 -30.56 -0.75
C GLU A 63 -6.38 -29.16 -1.15
N THR A 64 -6.02 -28.99 -2.43
CA THR A 64 -5.51 -27.73 -3.00
C THR A 64 -6.51 -27.20 -4.02
N SER A 65 -6.93 -25.94 -3.88
CA SER A 65 -7.75 -25.27 -4.89
C SER A 65 -6.90 -24.87 -6.10
N TYR A 66 -7.44 -25.14 -7.30
CA TYR A 66 -6.91 -24.67 -8.56
C TYR A 66 -7.96 -23.83 -9.29
N LEU A 67 -7.54 -22.67 -9.81
CA LEU A 67 -8.35 -21.77 -10.63
C LEU A 67 -7.78 -21.76 -12.04
N LEU A 68 -8.65 -21.98 -13.03
CA LEU A 68 -8.34 -21.72 -14.43
C LEU A 68 -8.96 -20.37 -14.78
N VAL A 69 -8.12 -19.39 -15.12
CA VAL A 69 -8.55 -18.03 -15.44
C VAL A 69 -8.41 -17.79 -16.92
N GLU A 70 -9.53 -17.51 -17.58
CA GLU A 70 -9.60 -17.12 -18.98
C GLU A 70 -9.32 -15.61 -19.12
N ASP A 71 -8.36 -15.27 -19.97
CA ASP A 71 -7.96 -13.91 -20.32
C ASP A 71 -7.85 -13.78 -21.86
N PRO A 72 -8.05 -12.59 -22.46
CA PRO A 72 -7.80 -12.37 -23.88
C PRO A 72 -6.45 -12.85 -24.41
N THR A 73 -5.44 -13.04 -23.57
CA THR A 73 -4.12 -13.54 -23.97
C THR A 73 -3.98 -15.07 -23.89
N GLY A 74 -4.88 -15.77 -23.20
CA GLY A 74 -4.79 -17.22 -22.97
C GLY A 74 -5.41 -17.67 -21.65
N PHE A 75 -4.91 -18.79 -21.13
CA PHE A 75 -5.43 -19.44 -19.93
C PHE A 75 -4.35 -19.51 -18.85
N THR A 76 -4.60 -18.88 -17.71
CA THR A 76 -3.69 -18.91 -16.55
C THR A 76 -4.21 -19.85 -15.48
N ILE A 77 -3.36 -20.76 -15.01
CA ILE A 77 -3.66 -21.64 -13.89
C ILE A 77 -3.06 -21.05 -12.62
N TRP A 78 -3.92 -20.82 -11.63
CA TRP A 78 -3.53 -20.38 -10.30
C TRP A 78 -3.71 -21.53 -9.31
N GLN A 79 -2.69 -21.77 -8.48
CA GLN A 79 -2.69 -22.81 -7.46
C GLN A 79 -2.76 -22.18 -6.07
N GLU A 80 -3.63 -22.71 -5.21
CA GLU A 80 -3.71 -22.30 -3.82
C GLU A 80 -2.40 -22.56 -3.10
N ASP A 81 -1.92 -21.56 -2.38
CA ASP A 81 -0.74 -21.67 -1.56
C ASP A 81 -1.08 -21.13 -0.16
N LYS A 82 -0.83 -21.95 0.87
CA LYS A 82 -1.14 -21.64 2.27
C LYS A 82 0.03 -20.95 2.99
N GLN A 83 1.21 -20.91 2.38
CA GLN A 83 2.42 -20.33 2.95
C GLN A 83 2.62 -18.88 2.53
N VAL A 84 1.85 -18.42 1.54
CA VAL A 84 1.84 -17.02 1.12
C VAL A 84 0.84 -16.22 1.93
N ASN A 85 1.19 -14.98 2.18
CA ASN A 85 0.29 -13.97 2.71
C ASN A 85 0.05 -12.92 1.62
N ILE A 86 -1.05 -12.18 1.69
CA ILE A 86 -1.15 -10.95 0.90
C ILE A 86 0.00 -10.06 1.34
N SER A 87 0.79 -9.56 0.38
CA SER A 87 1.73 -8.49 0.63
C SER A 87 0.88 -7.28 0.92
N ASP A 88 0.49 -7.19 2.17
CA ASP A 88 -0.28 -6.11 2.65
C ASP A 88 0.64 -4.89 2.59
N SER A 89 0.34 -3.98 1.66
CA SER A 89 0.52 -2.55 1.94
C SER A 89 -0.22 -2.12 3.24
N ASN A 90 -1.00 -3.04 3.83
CA ASN A 90 -1.63 -3.00 5.15
C ASN A 90 -0.86 -3.70 6.29
N GLN A 91 0.39 -4.18 6.15
CA GLN A 91 1.23 -4.43 7.35
C GLN A 91 1.53 -3.10 8.07
N ASP A 92 1.24 -2.00 7.40
CA ASP A 92 1.06 -0.65 7.93
C ASP A 92 -0.32 -0.39 8.58
N ARG A 93 -1.14 -1.41 8.86
CA ARG A 93 -2.25 -1.22 9.79
C ARG A 93 -1.66 -0.96 11.17
N ASP A 94 -1.62 0.34 11.43
CA ASP A 94 -2.01 0.99 12.66
C ASP A 94 -0.95 1.43 13.65
N ILE A 95 0.34 1.38 13.30
CA ILE A 95 1.31 2.27 13.98
C ILE A 95 0.83 3.72 13.82
N VAL A 96 0.43 4.11 12.60
CA VAL A 96 -0.05 5.47 12.32
C VAL A 96 -1.30 5.84 13.11
N SER A 97 -2.22 4.90 13.36
CA SER A 97 -3.44 5.17 14.13
C SER A 97 -3.18 5.22 15.65
N GLN A 98 -2.21 4.45 16.14
CA GLN A 98 -1.83 4.38 17.55
C GLN A 98 -0.97 5.56 18.00
N ILE A 99 -0.36 6.28 17.06
CA ILE A 99 0.39 7.51 17.39
C ILE A 99 -0.55 8.52 18.04
N ASP A 100 -0.14 8.99 19.23
CA ASP A 100 -0.75 10.13 19.89
C ASP A 100 -0.40 11.42 19.15
N LEU A 101 -1.42 12.02 18.52
CA LEU A 101 -1.25 13.24 17.74
C LEU A 101 -0.86 14.44 18.61
N LYS A 102 -1.22 14.47 19.89
CA LYS A 102 -0.88 15.59 20.78
C LYS A 102 0.62 15.59 21.11
N ASP A 103 1.16 14.43 21.43
CA ASP A 103 2.60 14.26 21.66
C ASP A 103 3.39 14.56 20.38
N LEU A 104 2.92 14.02 19.24
CA LEU A 104 3.52 14.28 17.94
C LEU A 104 3.59 15.77 17.62
N VAL A 105 2.49 16.51 17.75
CA VAL A 105 2.44 17.95 17.45
C VAL A 105 3.36 18.73 18.37
N SER A 106 3.45 18.34 19.65
CA SER A 106 4.37 18.95 20.60
C SER A 106 5.82 18.78 20.15
N LYS A 107 6.21 17.58 19.70
CA LYS A 107 7.53 17.30 19.12
C LYS A 107 7.78 18.06 17.82
N MET A 108 6.78 18.11 16.93
CA MET A 108 6.89 18.84 15.66
C MET A 108 7.18 20.33 15.87
N ARG A 109 6.61 20.95 16.91
CA ARG A 109 6.78 22.38 17.20
C ARG A 109 7.99 22.69 18.08
N ASN A 110 8.64 21.68 18.65
CA ASN A 110 9.79 21.88 19.54
C ASN A 110 11.09 22.12 18.74
N ILE A 111 12.15 22.49 19.45
CA ILE A 111 13.51 22.60 18.91
C ILE A 111 13.93 21.22 18.37
N GLY A 112 14.36 21.16 17.10
CA GLY A 112 14.65 19.92 16.40
C GLY A 112 13.44 19.28 15.70
N GLY A 113 12.27 19.90 15.81
CA GLY A 113 11.06 19.58 15.07
C GLY A 113 11.08 20.05 13.61
N VAL A 114 9.88 20.22 13.04
CA VAL A 114 9.74 20.73 11.67
C VAL A 114 10.12 22.22 11.60
N GLN A 115 10.64 22.65 10.45
CA GLN A 115 11.13 24.01 10.26
C GLN A 115 9.98 24.99 9.99
N ILE A 116 9.40 25.53 11.06
CA ILE A 116 8.34 26.54 11.02
C ILE A 116 8.96 27.93 10.82
N LYS A 117 8.72 28.56 9.65
CA LYS A 117 9.22 29.89 9.31
C LYS A 117 8.43 30.54 8.20
N ASP A 118 8.60 31.84 8.04
CA ASP A 118 8.01 32.61 6.94
C ASP A 118 8.72 32.28 5.63
N ARG A 119 7.94 32.08 4.56
CA ARG A 119 8.45 31.75 3.22
C ARG A 119 7.77 32.61 2.15
N ARG A 120 8.54 33.01 1.14
CA ARG A 120 8.03 33.70 -0.05
C ARG A 120 8.08 32.75 -1.26
N TYR A 121 6.97 32.64 -1.98
CA TYR A 121 6.86 31.79 -3.16
C TYR A 121 5.85 32.35 -4.15
N ASN A 122 6.21 32.40 -5.44
CA ASN A 122 5.40 32.99 -6.52
C ASN A 122 4.79 34.35 -6.14
N LEU A 123 5.64 35.27 -5.65
CA LEU A 123 5.28 36.61 -5.18
C LEU A 123 4.30 36.67 -3.99
N LYS A 124 3.90 35.52 -3.44
CA LYS A 124 3.06 35.43 -2.23
C LYS A 124 3.92 35.19 -1.00
N PHE A 125 3.47 35.72 0.13
CA PHE A 125 4.08 35.54 1.43
C PHE A 125 3.25 34.58 2.26
N TYR A 126 3.89 33.57 2.84
CA TYR A 126 3.29 32.56 3.70
C TYR A 126 4.00 32.58 5.04
N SER A 127 3.38 33.15 6.06
CA SER A 127 3.93 33.18 7.41
C SER A 127 3.87 31.81 8.08
N LYS A 128 4.77 31.56 9.05
CA LYS A 128 4.74 30.42 9.99
C LYS A 128 4.40 29.06 9.36
N CYS A 129 4.93 28.78 8.17
CA CYS A 129 4.64 27.54 7.45
C CYS A 129 5.79 26.53 7.60
N PHE A 130 5.57 25.29 7.18
CA PHE A 130 6.60 24.25 7.03
C PHE A 130 6.41 23.51 5.71
N VAL A 131 7.44 22.80 5.24
CA VAL A 131 7.42 22.11 3.94
C VAL A 131 7.05 20.64 4.12
N GLY A 132 6.17 20.12 3.26
CA GLY A 132 5.66 18.74 3.32
C GLY A 132 6.76 17.67 3.29
N ASN A 133 7.68 17.74 2.32
CA ASN A 133 8.77 16.78 2.23
C ASN A 133 9.74 16.82 3.42
N GLU A 134 10.04 18.03 3.95
CA GLU A 134 10.83 18.19 5.18
C GLU A 134 10.11 17.54 6.38
N ALA A 135 8.79 17.73 6.50
CA ALA A 135 7.99 17.12 7.56
C ALA A 135 7.93 15.59 7.43
N VAL A 136 7.85 15.06 6.20
CA VAL A 136 7.94 13.61 5.94
C VAL A 136 9.29 13.06 6.37
N ALA A 137 10.39 13.70 5.95
CA ALA A 137 11.73 13.28 6.35
C ALA A 137 11.90 13.28 7.88
N TRP A 138 11.38 14.30 8.55
CA TRP A 138 11.38 14.39 10.01
C TRP A 138 10.57 13.26 10.67
N MET A 139 9.32 13.04 10.24
CA MET A 139 8.46 11.98 10.80
C MET A 139 9.07 10.59 10.61
N LYS A 140 9.75 10.34 9.49
CA LYS A 140 10.46 9.08 9.26
C LYS A 140 11.59 8.87 10.27
N SER A 141 12.37 9.91 10.54
CA SER A 141 13.47 9.88 11.50
C SER A 141 12.96 9.71 12.95
N GLU A 142 11.95 10.49 13.33
CA GLU A 142 11.45 10.53 14.71
C GLU A 142 10.69 9.26 15.11
N LEU A 143 9.96 8.67 14.16
CA LEU A 143 9.02 7.58 14.44
C LEU A 143 9.37 6.27 13.71
N ASN A 144 10.52 6.21 13.05
CA ASN A 144 10.98 5.08 12.24
C ASN A 144 9.93 4.62 11.20
N LEU A 145 9.29 5.58 10.55
CA LEU A 145 8.21 5.32 9.57
C LEU A 145 8.75 5.17 8.15
N SER A 146 8.02 4.41 7.33
CA SER A 146 8.17 4.44 5.87
C SER A 146 7.64 5.77 5.30
N THR A 147 8.05 6.11 4.08
CA THR A 147 7.51 7.32 3.39
C THR A 147 5.98 7.27 3.28
N GLY A 148 5.40 6.10 2.95
CA GLY A 148 3.96 5.94 2.84
C GLY A 148 3.22 6.06 4.19
N GLN A 149 3.84 5.60 5.28
CA GLN A 149 3.30 5.79 6.64
C GLN A 149 3.35 7.26 7.07
N ALA A 150 4.47 7.96 6.84
CA ALA A 150 4.60 9.39 7.16
C ALA A 150 3.61 10.26 6.36
N ILE A 151 3.37 9.95 5.08
CA ILE A 151 2.36 10.65 4.28
C ILE A 151 0.95 10.42 4.86
N ARG A 152 0.61 9.19 5.25
CA ARG A 152 -0.68 8.89 5.91
C ARG A 152 -0.83 9.59 7.25
N LEU A 153 0.23 9.65 8.05
CA LEU A 153 0.22 10.36 9.33
C LEU A 153 -0.01 11.87 9.11
N GLY A 154 0.66 12.47 8.14
CA GLY A 154 0.41 13.86 7.77
C GLY A 154 -0.99 14.09 7.22
N GLN A 155 -1.56 13.13 6.48
CA GLN A 155 -2.95 13.21 6.05
C GLN A 155 -3.92 13.14 7.24
N ARG A 156 -3.66 12.28 8.22
CA ARG A 156 -4.43 12.22 9.48
C ARG A 156 -4.39 13.56 10.22
N LEU A 157 -3.24 14.25 10.28
CA LEU A 157 -3.14 15.59 10.87
C LEU A 157 -4.01 16.63 10.15
N ILE A 158 -4.19 16.52 8.83
CA ILE A 158 -5.10 17.37 8.06
C ILE A 158 -6.57 17.04 8.36
N ASP A 159 -6.89 15.75 8.36
CA ASP A 159 -8.26 15.27 8.57
C ASP A 159 -8.77 15.66 9.97
N GLU A 160 -7.88 15.61 10.97
CA GLU A 160 -8.12 16.03 12.37
C GLU A 160 -8.01 17.56 12.59
N LYS A 161 -7.86 18.35 11.53
CA LYS A 161 -7.80 19.82 11.58
C LYS A 161 -6.70 20.37 12.51
N ILE A 162 -5.56 19.70 12.54
CA ILE A 162 -4.37 20.17 13.26
C ILE A 162 -3.49 21.02 12.35
N ILE A 163 -3.30 20.55 11.12
CA ILE A 163 -2.58 21.27 10.06
C ILE A 163 -3.47 21.40 8.83
N HIS A 164 -3.10 22.29 7.93
CA HIS A 164 -3.72 22.39 6.61
C HIS A 164 -2.70 22.85 5.58
N HIS A 165 -3.03 22.65 4.31
CA HIS A 165 -2.26 23.23 3.22
C HIS A 165 -2.53 24.73 3.17
N VAL A 166 -1.51 25.57 2.99
CA VAL A 166 -1.66 27.05 3.08
C VAL A 166 -2.65 27.68 2.09
N VAL A 167 -3.14 26.93 1.10
CA VAL A 167 -4.24 27.36 0.21
C VAL A 167 -5.39 26.35 0.12
N ASP A 168 -5.44 25.35 1.02
CA ASP A 168 -6.54 24.38 1.18
C ASP A 168 -6.98 23.61 -0.08
N ARG A 169 -6.03 23.34 -0.99
CA ARG A 169 -6.29 22.66 -2.27
C ARG A 169 -5.67 21.27 -2.40
N GLN A 170 -4.75 20.92 -1.50
CA GLN A 170 -3.91 19.73 -1.65
C GLN A 170 -3.98 18.87 -0.40
N LYS A 171 -4.01 17.56 -0.62
CA LYS A 171 -3.77 16.54 0.41
C LYS A 171 -2.33 16.59 0.89
N PHE A 172 -2.06 15.97 2.03
CA PHE A 172 -0.68 15.86 2.52
C PHE A 172 0.15 15.02 1.56
N ALA A 173 1.36 15.49 1.23
CA ALA A 173 2.25 14.83 0.29
C ALA A 173 3.71 15.13 0.59
N ASP A 174 4.57 14.15 0.28
CA ASP A 174 6.03 14.28 0.27
C ASP A 174 6.49 15.11 -0.94
N LYS A 175 6.19 16.41 -0.89
CA LYS A 175 6.47 17.39 -1.95
C LYS A 175 6.84 18.73 -1.33
N PHE A 176 7.41 19.61 -2.15
CA PHE A 176 7.65 21.01 -1.80
C PHE A 176 6.33 21.80 -1.79
N LEU A 177 5.45 21.48 -0.84
CA LEU A 177 4.18 22.15 -0.57
C LEU A 177 4.22 22.71 0.84
N PHE A 178 3.52 23.83 1.05
CA PHE A 178 3.51 24.48 2.35
C PHE A 178 2.27 24.11 3.14
N TYR A 179 2.50 23.82 4.40
CA TYR A 179 1.47 23.53 5.38
C TYR A 179 1.65 24.45 6.59
N ARG A 180 0.55 24.66 7.31
CA ARG A 180 0.52 25.47 8.52
C ARG A 180 -0.31 24.77 9.58
N PHE A 181 0.04 24.97 10.85
CA PHE A 181 -0.83 24.61 11.96
C PHE A 181 -1.99 25.59 12.03
N TYR A 182 -3.20 25.11 12.31
CA TYR A 182 -4.36 25.98 12.49
C TYR A 182 -4.19 27.01 13.62
N TRP A 183 -3.39 26.68 14.65
CA TRP A 183 -3.09 27.61 15.74
C TRP A 183 -2.22 28.81 15.32
N ASP A 184 -1.60 28.77 14.14
CA ASP A 184 -0.76 29.85 13.61
C ASP A 184 -1.48 30.70 12.54
N GLU A 185 -2.78 30.51 12.33
CA GLU A 185 -3.65 31.34 11.46
C GLU A 185 -4.05 32.69 12.10
N ILE A 186 -3.50 33.01 13.27
CA ILE A 186 -3.71 34.25 14.04
C ILE A 186 -2.74 35.35 13.58
#